data_AF-A0A7V8WI44-F1
#
_entry.id   AF-A0A7V8WI44-F1
#
_cell.length_a   1.000
_cell.length_b   1.000
_cell.length_c   1.000
_cell.angle_alpha   90.00
_cell.angle_beta   90.00
_cell.angle_gamma   90.00
#
_symmetry.space_group_name_H-M   'P 1'
#
loop_
_entity.id
_entity.type
_entity.pdbx_description
1 polymer ?
#
loop_
_entity_poly.entity_id
_entity_poly.type
_entity_poly.pdbx_seq_one_letter_code
_entity_poly.pdbx_strand_id
1 'polypeptide(L)'
;MTARSAAAIASLAFLCASGCTNFYEVPIETPIQAKLDVSAFRRVLIAGFISGGTDDVDANLETVRLLRSQLRSKTNLRVIEAEVLPLVELAGEQAAKTAAEPATLPAAGEIPGAQPATPATAPDDTRKPEDRKQETPVRSKKDLEKFDRIFADAAFWKKLGEEYESPLIVTGTIMFTPHQTAGFVNVNREVYDQLGRRQVMQSRVYQERKGFILEPKFVFIDGRTGATLHSESYRREILYPSAQSTPALASYFELMDQLIPDFLGALSTQKIRGTRILLR
;
A
#
# COMPACT_ATOMS: atom_id res chain seq x y z
N MET A 1 9.86 16.27 -81.77
CA MET A 1 8.93 16.26 -80.63
C MET A 1 8.97 14.86 -80.00
N THR A 2 10.01 14.38 -79.34
CA THR A 2 10.86 14.90 -78.24
C THR A 2 10.05 15.29 -76.98
N ALA A 3 10.32 14.55 -75.90
CA ALA A 3 10.13 14.93 -74.49
C ALA A 3 8.78 14.72 -73.75
N ARG A 4 7.92 13.75 -74.11
CA ARG A 4 6.75 13.39 -73.26
C ARG A 4 6.76 11.99 -72.63
N SER A 5 7.42 11.02 -73.24
CA SER A 5 7.39 9.63 -72.76
C SER A 5 8.45 9.29 -71.70
N ALA A 6 9.45 10.17 -71.48
CA ALA A 6 10.52 9.94 -70.50
C ALA A 6 10.10 10.30 -69.06
N ALA A 7 9.09 11.17 -68.87
CA ALA A 7 8.67 11.62 -67.55
C ALA A 7 7.86 10.56 -66.77
N ALA A 8 7.15 9.66 -67.48
CA ALA A 8 6.32 8.62 -66.85
C ALA A 8 7.13 7.43 -66.32
N ILE A 9 8.29 7.13 -66.91
CA ILE A 9 9.15 6.03 -66.47
C ILE A 9 10.04 6.48 -65.30
N ALA A 10 10.46 7.75 -65.28
CA ALA A 10 11.22 8.32 -64.18
C ALA A 10 10.40 8.39 -62.87
N SER A 11 9.08 8.60 -62.95
CA SER A 11 8.19 8.66 -61.78
C SER A 11 7.83 7.28 -61.22
N LEU A 12 7.81 6.22 -62.05
CA LEU A 12 7.64 4.84 -61.57
C LEU A 12 8.93 4.27 -60.96
N ALA A 13 10.10 4.66 -61.49
CA ALA A 13 11.39 4.27 -60.93
C ALA A 13 11.69 4.94 -59.57
N PHE A 14 11.16 6.15 -59.32
CA PHE A 14 11.30 6.82 -58.03
C PHE A 14 10.40 6.24 -56.92
N LEU A 15 9.32 5.53 -57.27
CA LEU A 15 8.41 4.92 -56.31
C LEU A 15 8.90 3.56 -55.77
N CYS A 16 9.83 2.90 -56.47
CA CYS A 16 10.37 1.59 -56.05
C CYS A 16 11.60 1.70 -55.15
N ALA A 17 12.19 2.89 -54.95
CA ALA A 17 13.36 3.09 -54.11
C ALA A 17 13.03 3.36 -52.62
N SER A 18 11.75 3.43 -52.24
CA SER A 18 11.30 3.76 -50.88
C SER A 18 11.03 2.54 -49.97
N GLY A 19 11.45 1.33 -50.36
CA GLY A 19 10.89 0.09 -49.82
C GLY A 19 11.78 -0.80 -48.94
N CYS A 20 13.00 -0.40 -48.57
CA CYS A 20 13.87 -1.26 -47.75
C CYS A 20 14.56 -0.49 -46.61
N THR A 21 13.78 0.16 -45.74
CA THR A 21 14.28 0.44 -44.38
C THR A 21 14.37 -0.90 -43.67
N ASN A 22 15.59 -1.45 -43.60
CA ASN A 22 15.86 -2.71 -42.93
C ASN A 22 15.73 -2.49 -41.41
N PHE A 23 14.53 -2.72 -40.86
CA PHE A 23 14.29 -2.63 -39.43
C PHE A 23 14.97 -3.82 -38.76
N TYR A 24 15.94 -3.57 -37.89
CA TYR A 24 16.46 -4.61 -37.02
C TYR A 24 16.11 -4.24 -35.58
N GLU A 25 15.21 -5.02 -35.00
CA GLU A 25 14.87 -4.92 -33.59
C GLU A 25 16.06 -5.46 -32.79
N VAL A 26 16.78 -4.57 -32.10
CA VAL A 26 17.73 -5.01 -31.08
C VAL A 26 16.98 -5.10 -29.76
N PRO A 27 16.75 -6.30 -29.22
CA PRO A 27 16.22 -6.44 -27.86
C PRO A 27 17.34 -6.01 -26.90
N ILE A 28 17.33 -4.74 -26.50
CA ILE A 28 18.17 -4.29 -25.40
C ILE A 28 17.41 -4.64 -24.11
N GLU A 29 17.70 -5.81 -23.55
CA GLU A 29 17.27 -6.18 -22.21
C GLU A 29 18.08 -5.36 -21.20
N THR A 30 17.62 -4.15 -20.84
CA THR A 30 18.13 -3.51 -19.62
C THR A 30 17.38 -4.13 -18.45
N PRO A 31 18.02 -4.97 -17.61
CA PRO A 31 17.36 -5.52 -16.44
C PRO A 31 17.04 -4.37 -15.49
N ILE A 32 15.76 -4.01 -15.39
CA ILE A 32 15.28 -3.30 -14.22
C ILE A 32 15.43 -4.28 -13.08
N GLN A 33 16.29 -3.93 -12.12
CA GLN A 33 16.45 -4.75 -10.93
C GLN A 33 15.09 -4.80 -10.22
N ALA A 34 14.55 -6.00 -10.07
CA ALA A 34 13.39 -6.22 -9.24
C ALA A 34 13.67 -5.64 -7.85
N LYS A 35 12.74 -4.86 -7.29
CA LYS A 35 12.90 -4.30 -5.94
C LYS A 35 12.97 -5.41 -4.89
N LEU A 36 12.26 -6.52 -5.15
CA LEU A 36 12.28 -7.73 -4.36
C LEU A 36 12.31 -8.95 -5.28
N ASP A 37 13.24 -9.89 -5.05
CA ASP A 37 13.23 -11.17 -5.75
C ASP A 37 12.28 -12.15 -5.06
N VAL A 38 11.08 -12.30 -5.62
CA VAL A 38 10.06 -13.23 -5.10
C VAL A 38 10.18 -14.64 -5.67
N SER A 39 11.13 -14.89 -6.59
CA SER A 39 11.26 -16.20 -7.27
C SER A 39 11.60 -17.35 -6.32
N ALA A 40 12.21 -17.04 -5.16
CA ALA A 40 12.49 -17.98 -4.10
C ALA A 40 11.22 -18.49 -3.39
N PHE A 41 10.09 -17.80 -3.53
CA PHE A 41 8.84 -18.11 -2.85
C PHE A 41 7.83 -18.73 -3.80
N ARG A 42 7.19 -19.83 -3.35
CA ARG A 42 6.07 -20.46 -4.07
C ARG A 42 4.71 -20.03 -3.53
N ARG A 43 4.67 -19.58 -2.28
CA ARG A 43 3.47 -19.28 -1.51
C ARG A 43 3.56 -17.88 -0.93
N VAL A 44 2.41 -17.19 -0.86
CA VAL A 44 2.29 -15.88 -0.21
C VAL A 44 1.21 -15.97 0.87
N LEU A 45 1.56 -15.47 2.06
CA LEU A 45 0.64 -15.31 3.17
C LEU A 45 0.40 -13.81 3.38
N ILE A 46 -0.87 -13.39 3.36
CA ILE A 46 -1.24 -12.06 3.84
C ILE A 46 -1.70 -12.23 5.28
N ALA A 47 -0.82 -11.84 6.20
CA ALA A 47 -1.01 -12.03 7.64
C ALA A 47 -2.10 -11.11 8.21
N GLY A 48 -2.17 -9.88 7.72
CA GLY A 48 -3.06 -8.84 8.23
C GLY A 48 -2.36 -7.50 8.23
N PHE A 49 -3.10 -6.46 8.54
CA PHE A 49 -2.60 -5.09 8.62
C PHE A 49 -3.08 -4.41 9.89
N ILE A 50 -2.25 -3.50 10.38
CA ILE A 50 -2.61 -2.61 11.47
C ILE A 50 -3.31 -1.41 10.84
N SER A 51 -4.64 -1.39 10.94
CA SER A 51 -5.49 -0.33 10.42
C SER A 51 -5.62 0.81 11.43
N GLY A 52 -5.68 2.04 10.90
CA GLY A 52 -5.95 3.24 11.67
C GLY A 52 -6.65 4.31 10.85
N GLY A 53 -7.19 5.32 11.54
CA GLY A 53 -7.87 6.45 10.92
C GLY A 53 -9.38 6.45 11.19
N THR A 54 -10.21 6.37 10.15
CA THR A 54 -11.67 6.32 10.30
C THR A 54 -12.18 4.91 10.62
N ASP A 55 -13.22 4.84 11.44
CA ASP A 55 -13.93 3.61 11.82
C ASP A 55 -15.02 3.23 10.78
N ASP A 56 -15.24 4.07 9.76
CA ASP A 56 -16.27 3.85 8.72
C ASP A 56 -15.95 2.64 7.80
N VAL A 57 -14.70 2.18 7.80
CA VAL A 57 -14.20 1.10 6.93
C VAL A 57 -13.22 0.24 7.72
N ASP A 58 -13.44 -1.07 7.75
CA ASP A 58 -12.45 -2.02 8.23
C ASP A 58 -11.31 -2.17 7.20
N ALA A 59 -10.34 -1.26 7.29
CA ALA A 59 -9.23 -1.23 6.35
C ALA A 59 -8.37 -2.51 6.41
N ASN A 60 -8.35 -3.24 7.54
CA ASN A 60 -7.62 -4.49 7.63
C ASN A 60 -8.29 -5.57 6.78
N LEU A 61 -9.55 -5.90 7.05
CA LEU A 61 -10.26 -6.96 6.34
C LEU A 61 -10.39 -6.67 4.84
N GLU A 62 -10.71 -5.44 4.47
CA GLU A 62 -10.88 -5.07 3.06
C GLU A 62 -9.56 -5.10 2.28
N THR A 63 -8.44 -4.69 2.90
CA THR A 63 -7.13 -4.84 2.25
C THR A 63 -6.77 -6.29 2.03
N VAL A 64 -6.94 -7.12 3.06
CA VAL A 64 -6.55 -8.53 2.98
C VAL A 64 -7.36 -9.23 1.88
N ARG A 65 -8.68 -8.99 1.83
CA ARG A 65 -9.56 -9.53 0.79
C ARG A 65 -9.12 -9.08 -0.60
N LEU A 66 -8.89 -7.78 -0.76
CA LEU A 66 -8.50 -7.19 -2.04
C LEU A 66 -7.15 -7.73 -2.52
N LEU A 67 -6.11 -7.70 -1.68
CA LEU A 67 -4.77 -8.18 -2.03
C LEU A 67 -4.77 -9.68 -2.33
N ARG A 68 -5.54 -10.49 -1.59
CA ARG A 68 -5.69 -11.93 -1.89
C ARG A 68 -6.26 -12.15 -3.29
N SER A 69 -7.28 -11.38 -3.68
CA SER A 69 -7.89 -11.45 -5.01
C SER A 69 -6.93 -11.00 -6.12
N GLN A 70 -6.23 -9.88 -5.90
CA GLN A 70 -5.26 -9.34 -6.87
C GLN A 70 -4.06 -10.26 -7.06
N LEU A 71 -3.53 -10.85 -5.98
CA LEU A 71 -2.40 -11.78 -6.07
C LEU A 71 -2.77 -13.07 -6.81
N ARG A 72 -3.97 -13.62 -6.60
CA ARG A 72 -4.43 -14.82 -7.34
C ARG A 72 -4.58 -14.57 -8.83
N SER A 73 -5.05 -13.38 -9.20
CA SER A 73 -5.34 -13.05 -10.60
C SER A 73 -4.13 -12.57 -11.38
N LYS A 74 -3.17 -11.91 -10.72
CA LYS A 74 -2.04 -11.23 -11.39
C LYS A 74 -0.67 -11.82 -11.09
N THR A 75 -0.55 -12.77 -10.16
CA THR A 75 0.75 -13.40 -9.83
C THR A 75 0.69 -14.92 -9.92
N ASN A 76 1.85 -15.57 -10.08
CA ASN A 76 1.96 -17.03 -10.11
C ASN A 76 2.09 -17.64 -8.70
N LEU A 77 1.95 -16.85 -7.64
CA LEU A 77 2.16 -17.27 -6.26
C LEU A 77 0.90 -17.94 -5.70
N ARG A 78 1.05 -19.03 -4.96
CA ARG A 78 -0.08 -19.67 -4.26
C ARG A 78 -0.44 -18.86 -3.03
N VAL A 79 -1.59 -18.19 -3.07
CA VAL A 79 -2.10 -17.38 -1.96
C VAL A 79 -2.70 -18.29 -0.88
N ILE A 80 -2.23 -18.16 0.35
CA ILE A 80 -2.74 -18.89 1.51
C ILE A 80 -3.94 -18.14 2.10
N GLU A 81 -5.06 -18.86 2.25
CA GLU A 81 -6.26 -18.37 2.92
C GLU A 81 -6.18 -18.71 4.42
N ALA A 82 -5.46 -17.89 5.18
CA ALA A 82 -5.44 -17.98 6.64
C ALA A 82 -6.43 -16.98 7.27
N GLU A 83 -6.79 -17.20 8.53
CA GLU A 83 -7.47 -16.20 9.34
C GLU A 83 -6.61 -14.93 9.45
N VAL A 84 -7.25 -13.76 9.46
CA VAL A 84 -6.55 -12.48 9.56
C VAL A 84 -6.04 -12.31 10.99
N LEU A 85 -4.74 -12.12 11.15
CA LEU A 85 -4.14 -11.90 12.45
C LEU A 85 -4.57 -10.52 13.00
N PRO A 86 -5.14 -10.46 14.23
CA PRO A 86 -5.42 -9.19 14.90
C PRO A 86 -4.10 -8.60 15.44
N LEU A 87 -3.30 -8.03 14.53
CA LEU A 87 -1.95 -7.54 14.83
C LEU A 87 -1.94 -6.43 15.90
N VAL A 88 -3.03 -5.68 16.05
CA VAL A 88 -3.21 -4.66 17.10
C VAL A 88 -3.19 -5.30 18.49
N GLU A 89 -3.93 -6.40 18.68
CA GLU A 89 -4.02 -7.12 19.95
C GLU A 89 -2.68 -7.80 20.26
N LEU A 90 -2.09 -8.48 19.27
CA LEU A 90 -0.82 -9.18 19.41
C LEU A 90 0.31 -8.24 19.79
N ALA A 91 0.38 -7.07 19.16
CA ALA A 91 1.38 -6.07 19.50
C ALA A 91 1.13 -5.45 20.88
N GLY A 92 -0.12 -5.28 21.29
CA GLY A 92 -0.48 -4.88 22.65
C GLY A 92 -0.03 -5.89 23.70
N GLU A 93 -0.25 -7.18 23.46
CA GLU A 93 0.21 -8.26 24.33
C GLU A 93 1.72 -8.37 24.39
N GLN A 94 2.42 -8.24 23.25
CA GLN A 94 3.88 -8.28 23.22
C GLN A 94 4.48 -7.09 23.98
N ALA A 95 3.95 -5.88 23.78
CA ALA A 95 4.37 -4.71 24.55
C ALA A 95 4.15 -4.89 26.05
N ALA A 96 3.02 -5.50 26.45
CA ALA A 96 2.74 -5.83 27.84
C ALA A 96 3.67 -6.91 28.41
N LYS A 97 3.99 -7.96 27.63
CA LYS A 97 4.93 -9.03 28.02
C LYS A 97 6.36 -8.49 28.18
N THR A 98 6.83 -7.64 27.29
CA THR A 98 8.14 -6.98 27.40
C THR A 98 8.20 -6.01 28.59
N ALA A 99 7.09 -5.35 28.93
CA ALA A 99 7.00 -4.49 30.11
C ALA A 99 6.86 -5.27 31.43
N ALA A 100 6.37 -6.51 31.36
CA ALA A 100 6.15 -7.39 32.50
C ALA A 100 7.31 -8.37 32.76
N GLU A 101 8.36 -8.38 31.94
CA GLU A 101 9.62 -9.08 32.21
C GLU A 101 10.46 -8.21 33.16
N PRO A 102 10.51 -8.50 34.47
CA PRO A 102 11.39 -7.77 35.36
C PRO A 102 12.81 -8.22 35.06
N ALA A 103 13.70 -7.25 34.80
CA ALA A 103 15.13 -7.46 34.78
C ALA A 103 15.53 -8.28 36.01
N THR A 104 15.91 -9.54 35.79
CA THR A 104 16.34 -10.46 36.84
C THR A 104 17.72 -10.00 37.30
N LEU A 105 17.76 -9.10 38.28
CA LEU A 105 18.96 -8.83 39.06
C LEU A 105 19.11 -9.95 40.10
N PRO A 106 20.31 -10.55 40.27
CA PRO A 106 20.51 -11.60 41.25
C PRO A 106 20.41 -11.04 42.67
N ALA A 107 19.77 -11.81 43.54
CA ALA A 107 19.59 -11.52 44.96
C ALA A 107 20.93 -11.47 45.71
N ALA A 108 21.13 -10.41 46.50
CA ALA A 108 21.98 -10.41 47.68
C ALA A 108 21.59 -9.25 48.62
N GLY A 109 21.24 -9.57 49.86
CA GLY A 109 21.30 -8.64 50.99
C GLY A 109 19.99 -8.24 51.63
N GLU A 110 19.44 -9.11 52.49
CA GLU A 110 18.57 -8.70 53.60
C GLU A 110 19.29 -7.69 54.51
N ILE A 111 18.64 -6.56 54.81
CA ILE A 111 18.76 -5.91 56.13
C ILE A 111 17.35 -5.45 56.56
N PRO A 112 16.89 -5.78 57.78
CA PRO A 112 15.53 -5.52 58.24
C PRO A 112 15.40 -4.18 58.96
N GLY A 113 14.30 -3.46 58.72
CA GLY A 113 13.89 -2.37 59.61
C GLY A 113 13.18 -1.21 58.93
N ALA A 114 11.86 -1.32 58.75
CA ALA A 114 10.91 -0.21 58.91
C ALA A 114 9.48 -0.77 58.84
N GLN A 115 8.82 -0.76 59.99
CA GLN A 115 7.40 -1.09 60.19
C GLN A 115 6.57 0.21 60.13
N PRO A 116 5.23 0.16 60.20
CA PRO A 116 4.28 0.08 59.09
C PRO A 116 3.53 1.40 58.87
N ALA A 117 3.04 1.66 57.65
CA ALA A 117 2.03 2.69 57.40
C ALA A 117 0.74 2.05 56.86
N THR A 118 -0.34 2.43 57.52
CA THR A 118 -1.75 1.99 57.55
C THR A 118 -2.41 1.76 56.18
N PRO A 119 -3.36 0.81 56.07
CA PRO A 119 -4.00 0.43 54.80
C PRO A 119 -5.08 1.43 54.39
N ALA A 120 -4.93 2.00 53.20
CA ALA A 120 -5.98 2.76 52.53
C ALA A 120 -6.64 1.90 51.45
N THR A 121 -7.82 1.39 51.81
CA THR A 121 -9.02 1.22 50.97
C THR A 121 -8.79 0.84 49.50
N ALA A 122 -8.91 -0.45 49.20
CA ALA A 122 -9.22 -0.94 47.87
C ALA A 122 -10.67 -0.57 47.50
N PRO A 123 -10.93 0.04 46.32
CA PRO A 123 -12.22 -0.07 45.68
C PRO A 123 -12.30 -1.42 44.98
N ASP A 124 -13.22 -2.23 45.48
CA ASP A 124 -13.86 -3.38 44.85
C ASP A 124 -14.21 -3.06 43.38
N ASP A 125 -13.47 -3.63 42.43
CA ASP A 125 -13.81 -3.55 41.00
C ASP A 125 -14.52 -4.86 40.60
N THR A 126 -15.79 -4.94 40.98
CA THR A 126 -16.76 -5.93 40.50
C THR A 126 -17.18 -5.65 39.06
N ARG A 127 -16.22 -5.50 38.14
CA ARG A 127 -16.51 -5.42 36.70
C ARG A 127 -16.45 -6.80 36.06
N LYS A 128 -17.64 -7.25 35.61
CA LYS A 128 -17.88 -8.45 34.80
C LYS A 128 -16.85 -8.58 33.66
N PRO A 129 -16.43 -9.80 33.27
CA PRO A 129 -15.38 -10.01 32.27
C PRO A 129 -15.76 -9.70 30.80
N GLU A 130 -16.98 -9.23 30.51
CA GLU A 130 -17.52 -9.22 29.14
C GLU A 130 -17.29 -7.92 28.34
N ASP A 131 -16.85 -6.83 28.98
CA ASP A 131 -16.67 -5.52 28.31
C ASP A 131 -15.20 -5.16 27.98
N ARG A 132 -14.28 -6.14 28.00
CA ARG A 132 -12.85 -5.89 27.75
C ARG A 132 -12.43 -5.94 26.26
N LYS A 133 -13.38 -5.88 25.32
CA LYS A 133 -13.13 -5.61 23.90
C LYS A 133 -13.22 -4.10 23.64
N GLN A 134 -12.26 -3.35 24.16
CA GLN A 134 -12.02 -1.99 23.67
C GLN A 134 -10.79 -2.05 22.77
N GLU A 135 -11.06 -2.32 21.50
CA GLU A 135 -10.18 -2.05 20.38
C GLU A 135 -9.61 -0.63 20.58
N THR A 136 -8.33 -0.50 20.89
CA THR A 136 -7.69 0.82 20.92
C THR A 136 -7.68 1.37 19.50
N PRO A 137 -8.48 2.40 19.17
CA PRO A 137 -8.53 2.92 17.81
C PRO A 137 -7.18 3.59 17.52
N VAL A 138 -6.46 3.08 16.54
CA VAL A 138 -5.18 3.65 16.09
C VAL A 138 -5.50 4.94 15.33
N ARG A 139 -5.61 6.05 16.07
CA ARG A 139 -6.04 7.35 15.52
C ARG A 139 -4.89 8.18 14.96
N SER A 140 -3.64 7.85 15.30
CA SER A 140 -2.48 8.68 14.96
C SER A 140 -1.31 7.89 14.38
N LYS A 141 -0.55 8.56 13.50
CA LYS A 141 0.72 8.04 12.95
C LYS A 141 1.72 7.62 14.03
N LYS A 142 1.71 8.30 15.18
CA LYS A 142 2.59 7.98 16.31
C LYS A 142 2.23 6.66 16.99
N ASP A 143 0.96 6.27 16.95
CA ASP A 143 0.55 4.97 17.47
C ASP A 143 0.98 3.85 16.52
N LEU A 144 0.94 4.08 15.21
CA LEU A 144 1.48 3.17 14.18
C LEU A 144 2.98 2.89 14.37
N GLU A 145 3.77 3.87 14.80
CA GLU A 145 5.20 3.69 15.08
C GLU A 145 5.47 2.76 16.28
N LYS A 146 4.56 2.69 17.26
CA LYS A 146 4.69 1.71 18.37
C LYS A 146 4.55 0.29 17.85
N PHE A 147 3.67 0.12 16.87
CA PHE A 147 3.43 -1.15 16.22
C PHE A 147 4.54 -1.55 15.24
N ASP A 148 5.41 -0.63 14.80
CA ASP A 148 6.54 -1.00 13.95
C ASP A 148 7.47 -2.04 14.58
N ARG A 149 7.49 -2.14 15.92
CA ARG A 149 8.28 -3.13 16.65
C ARG A 149 7.83 -4.57 16.42
N ILE A 150 6.52 -4.82 16.20
CA ILE A 150 6.03 -6.19 15.93
C ILE A 150 6.57 -6.72 14.60
N PHE A 151 6.82 -5.84 13.63
CA PHE A 151 7.38 -6.24 12.35
C PHE A 151 8.87 -6.61 12.43
N ALA A 152 9.56 -6.20 13.50
CA ALA A 152 10.96 -6.54 13.75
C ALA A 152 11.13 -7.86 14.53
N ASP A 153 10.06 -8.42 15.11
CA ASP A 153 10.12 -9.68 15.86
C ASP A 153 10.23 -10.90 14.91
N ALA A 154 11.46 -11.22 14.51
CA ALA A 154 11.75 -12.33 13.63
C ALA A 154 11.33 -13.70 14.22
N ALA A 155 11.31 -13.86 15.54
CA ALA A 155 10.95 -15.14 16.17
C ALA A 155 9.46 -15.44 15.98
N PHE A 156 8.61 -14.43 16.13
CA PHE A 156 7.18 -14.54 15.86
C PHE A 156 6.90 -14.91 14.39
N TRP A 157 7.51 -14.17 13.44
CA TRP A 157 7.28 -14.40 12.02
C TRP A 157 7.85 -15.72 11.51
N LYS A 158 8.96 -16.19 12.10
CA LYS A 158 9.51 -17.52 11.80
C LYS A 158 8.57 -18.63 12.23
N LYS A 159 7.98 -18.55 13.44
CA LYS A 159 7.01 -19.54 13.91
C LYS A 159 5.78 -19.60 13.01
N LEU A 160 5.26 -18.44 12.60
CA LEU A 160 4.16 -18.34 11.64
C LEU A 160 4.56 -18.91 10.28
N GLY A 161 5.78 -18.63 9.84
CA GLY A 161 6.31 -19.17 8.59
C GLY A 161 6.43 -20.71 8.61
N GLU A 162 6.88 -21.30 9.71
CA GLU A 162 6.95 -22.76 9.87
C GLU A 162 5.57 -23.44 9.77
N GLU A 163 4.53 -22.83 10.34
CA GLU A 163 3.14 -23.32 10.26
C GLU A 163 2.61 -23.35 8.81
N TYR A 164 2.99 -22.36 8.00
CA TYR A 164 2.47 -22.16 6.65
C TYR A 164 3.45 -22.56 5.51
N GLU A 165 4.47 -23.37 5.81
CA GLU A 165 5.51 -23.85 4.89
C GLU A 165 6.40 -22.75 4.27
N SER A 166 6.92 -21.84 5.10
CA SER A 166 7.84 -20.74 4.72
C SER A 166 7.35 -19.87 3.55
N PRO A 167 6.14 -19.27 3.63
CA PRO A 167 5.64 -18.38 2.60
C PRO A 167 6.35 -17.01 2.63
N LEU A 168 6.21 -16.23 1.56
CA LEU A 168 6.44 -14.79 1.65
C LEU A 168 5.29 -14.17 2.45
N ILE A 169 5.61 -13.57 3.59
CA ILE A 169 4.61 -12.95 4.46
C ILE A 169 4.50 -11.47 4.08
N VAL A 170 3.28 -11.03 3.77
CA VAL A 170 2.94 -9.63 3.53
C VAL A 170 2.11 -9.14 4.70
N THR A 171 2.58 -8.07 5.32
CA THR A 171 1.95 -7.41 6.46
C THR A 171 2.21 -5.90 6.40
N GLY A 172 1.73 -5.14 7.37
CA GLY A 172 2.11 -3.75 7.51
C GLY A 172 1.05 -2.90 8.19
N THR A 173 1.00 -1.62 7.83
CA THR A 173 0.08 -0.66 8.41
C THR A 173 -0.71 0.10 7.36
N ILE A 174 -1.92 0.52 7.70
CA ILE A 174 -2.83 1.20 6.78
C ILE A 174 -3.52 2.34 7.51
N MET A 175 -3.20 3.56 7.13
CA MET A 175 -3.84 4.75 7.68
C MET A 175 -4.81 5.34 6.66
N PHE A 176 -6.09 5.36 6.98
CA PHE A 176 -7.14 5.91 6.12
C PHE A 176 -7.86 7.04 6.85
N THR A 177 -7.58 8.28 6.47
CA THR A 177 -8.09 9.46 7.20
C THR A 177 -8.91 10.38 6.30
N PRO A 178 -10.03 10.95 6.82
CA PRO A 178 -10.76 11.98 6.10
C PRO A 178 -9.91 13.25 6.02
N HIS A 179 -9.90 13.87 4.85
CA HIS A 179 -9.16 15.09 4.57
C HIS A 179 -10.06 16.13 3.93
N GLN A 180 -9.94 17.39 4.36
CA GLN A 180 -10.71 18.50 3.81
C GLN A 180 -9.76 19.67 3.57
N THR A 181 -9.81 20.21 2.35
CA THR A 181 -9.00 21.36 1.93
C THR A 181 -9.90 22.35 1.23
N ALA A 182 -9.81 23.62 1.62
CA ALA A 182 -10.46 24.72 0.94
C ALA A 182 -9.45 25.48 0.08
N GLY A 183 -9.83 25.81 -1.16
CA GLY A 183 -8.93 26.54 -2.04
C GLY A 183 -9.58 26.97 -3.35
N PHE A 184 -8.86 27.79 -4.10
CA PHE A 184 -9.30 28.17 -5.43
C PHE A 184 -9.02 27.05 -6.44
N VAL A 185 -10.03 26.65 -7.20
CA VAL A 185 -9.94 25.67 -8.29
C VAL A 185 -10.31 26.36 -9.61
N ASN A 186 -9.57 26.04 -10.67
CA ASN A 186 -9.90 26.50 -12.01
C ASN A 186 -10.96 25.58 -12.60
N VAL A 187 -12.13 26.14 -12.90
CA VAL A 187 -13.25 25.43 -13.52
C VAL A 187 -13.44 25.97 -14.93
N ASN A 188 -13.50 25.08 -15.90
CA ASN A 188 -13.86 25.42 -17.27
C ASN A 188 -15.37 25.72 -17.31
N ARG A 189 -15.74 26.98 -17.57
CA ARG A 189 -17.13 27.39 -17.79
C ARG A 189 -17.35 27.63 -19.26
N GLU A 190 -18.37 27.00 -19.80
CA GLU A 190 -18.84 27.28 -21.15
C GLU A 190 -19.68 28.55 -21.11
N VAL A 191 -19.21 29.57 -21.84
CA VAL A 191 -19.88 30.84 -22.02
C VAL A 191 -20.21 30.97 -23.50
N TYR A 192 -21.44 31.34 -23.81
CA TYR A 192 -21.85 31.62 -25.18
C TYR A 192 -21.68 33.12 -25.44
N ASP A 193 -20.92 33.45 -26.47
CA ASP A 193 -20.78 34.83 -26.97
C ASP A 193 -22.13 35.32 -27.54
N GLN A 194 -22.30 36.63 -27.77
CA GLN A 194 -23.51 37.23 -28.37
C GLN A 194 -23.88 36.62 -29.73
N LEU A 195 -22.92 36.02 -30.43
CA LEU A 195 -23.13 35.28 -31.68
C LEU A 195 -23.51 33.80 -31.49
N GLY A 196 -23.75 33.34 -30.25
CA GLY A 196 -24.12 31.96 -29.94
C GLY A 196 -22.97 30.94 -30.04
N ARG A 197 -21.72 31.40 -30.17
CA ARG A 197 -20.54 30.52 -30.25
C ARG A 197 -20.12 30.10 -28.84
N ARG A 198 -19.87 28.81 -28.63
CA ARG A 198 -19.36 28.26 -27.36
C ARG A 198 -17.89 28.64 -27.18
N GLN A 199 -17.59 29.38 -26.11
CA GLN A 199 -16.23 29.65 -25.64
C GLN A 199 -16.04 29.02 -24.26
N VAL A 200 -14.89 28.39 -24.05
CA VAL A 200 -14.51 27.83 -22.74
C VAL A 200 -13.67 28.88 -22.02
N MET A 201 -14.24 29.53 -21.02
CA MET A 201 -13.51 30.46 -20.14
C MET A 201 -13.11 29.72 -18.87
N GLN A 202 -11.83 29.84 -18.48
CA GLN A 202 -11.39 29.37 -17.17
C GLN A 202 -11.82 30.38 -16.11
N SER A 203 -12.61 29.92 -15.14
CA SER A 203 -13.01 30.72 -13.98
C SER A 203 -12.38 30.14 -12.72
N ARG A 204 -11.80 31.01 -11.90
CA ARG A 204 -11.21 30.63 -10.62
C ARG A 204 -12.29 30.75 -9.55
N VAL A 205 -12.80 29.62 -9.07
CA VAL A 205 -13.85 29.58 -8.05
C VAL A 205 -13.26 29.06 -6.75
N TYR A 206 -13.58 29.72 -5.64
CA TYR A 206 -13.24 29.20 -4.32
C TYR A 206 -14.15 28.02 -4.00
N GLN A 207 -13.55 26.85 -3.76
CA GLN A 207 -14.29 25.63 -3.50
C GLN A 207 -13.66 24.85 -2.35
N GLU A 208 -14.53 24.39 -1.45
CA GLU A 208 -14.18 23.39 -0.46
C GLU A 208 -14.19 22.01 -1.10
N ARG A 209 -13.13 21.23 -0.84
CA ARG A 209 -13.02 19.85 -1.29
C ARG A 209 -12.86 18.94 -0.09
N LYS A 210 -13.63 17.86 -0.08
CA LYS A 210 -13.59 16.83 0.94
C LYS A 210 -13.16 15.53 0.29
N GLY A 211 -12.43 14.71 1.01
CA GLY A 211 -12.00 13.43 0.51
C GLY A 211 -11.21 12.67 1.54
N PHE A 212 -10.27 11.86 1.08
CA PHE A 212 -9.57 10.92 1.94
C PHE A 212 -8.11 10.79 1.54
N ILE A 213 -7.28 10.54 2.55
CA ILE A 213 -5.87 10.20 2.39
C ILE A 213 -5.70 8.76 2.83
N LEU A 214 -5.03 7.98 1.99
CA LEU A 214 -4.61 6.61 2.27
C LEU A 214 -3.09 6.57 2.33
N GLU A 215 -2.55 6.20 3.49
CA GLU A 215 -1.11 6.01 3.74
C GLU A 215 -0.85 4.58 4.23
N PRO A 216 -0.64 3.62 3.31
CA PRO A 216 -0.25 2.28 3.68
C PRO A 216 1.26 2.10 3.65
N LYS A 217 1.76 1.31 4.59
CA LYS A 217 3.14 0.82 4.65
C LYS A 217 3.09 -0.70 4.54
N PHE A 218 3.60 -1.24 3.45
CA PHE A 218 3.75 -2.68 3.26
C PHE A 218 5.12 -3.13 3.76
N VAL A 219 5.15 -4.25 4.45
CA VAL A 219 6.35 -4.93 4.93
C VAL A 219 6.32 -6.37 4.43
N PHE A 220 7.39 -6.76 3.78
CA PHE A 220 7.61 -8.09 3.23
C PHE A 220 8.58 -8.84 4.12
N ILE A 221 8.18 -10.01 4.61
CA ILE A 221 8.94 -10.81 5.57
C ILE A 221 9.16 -12.20 4.97
N ASP A 222 10.38 -12.70 5.11
CA ASP A 222 10.71 -14.08 4.74
C ASP A 222 10.19 -15.05 5.81
N GLY A 223 9.26 -15.93 5.47
CA GLY A 223 8.74 -16.94 6.40
C GLY A 223 9.77 -17.97 6.87
N ARG A 224 10.92 -18.13 6.19
CA ARG A 224 11.97 -19.07 6.65
C ARG A 224 12.78 -18.50 7.80
N THR A 225 13.12 -17.21 7.73
CA THR A 225 14.03 -16.56 8.66
C THR A 225 13.32 -15.61 9.62
N GLY A 226 12.12 -15.16 9.28
CA GLY A 226 11.40 -14.08 9.96
C GLY A 226 11.98 -12.69 9.68
N ALA A 227 12.97 -12.56 8.80
CA ALA A 227 13.62 -11.29 8.52
C ALA A 227 12.78 -10.42 7.56
N THR A 228 12.77 -9.11 7.81
CA THR A 228 12.17 -8.12 6.90
C THR A 228 13.03 -8.01 5.64
N LEU A 229 12.46 -8.38 4.50
CA LEU A 229 13.13 -8.32 3.20
C LEU A 229 13.03 -6.92 2.59
N HIS A 230 11.84 -6.34 2.64
CA HIS A 230 11.53 -5.07 2.01
C HIS A 230 10.40 -4.36 2.73
N SER A 231 10.40 -3.03 2.68
CA SER A 231 9.30 -2.22 3.20
C SER A 231 9.07 -1.02 2.31
N GLU A 232 7.81 -0.72 2.01
CA GLU A 232 7.45 0.39 1.13
C GLU A 232 6.24 1.14 1.67
N SER A 233 6.35 2.46 1.68
CA SER A 233 5.29 3.35 2.16
C SER A 233 4.75 4.18 1.02
N TYR A 234 3.42 4.27 0.95
CA TYR A 234 2.71 5.01 -0.07
C TYR A 234 1.86 6.10 0.57
N ARG A 235 1.54 7.12 -0.23
CA ARG A 235 0.52 8.12 0.10
C ARG A 235 -0.31 8.38 -1.14
N ARG A 236 -1.61 8.21 -1.03
CA ARG A 236 -2.60 8.55 -2.07
C ARG A 236 -3.63 9.48 -1.46
N GLU A 237 -4.10 10.41 -2.26
CA GLU A 237 -5.09 11.40 -1.85
C GLU A 237 -6.10 11.55 -2.97
N ILE A 238 -7.37 11.58 -2.59
CA ILE A 238 -8.46 11.92 -3.49
C ILE A 238 -9.31 13.00 -2.84
N LEU A 239 -9.68 14.00 -3.64
CA LEU A 239 -10.46 15.16 -3.22
C LEU A 239 -11.67 15.32 -4.13
N TYR A 240 -12.86 15.34 -3.54
CA TYR A 240 -14.11 15.56 -4.23
C TYR A 240 -14.61 16.99 -4.00
N PRO A 241 -15.33 17.58 -4.98
CA PRO A 241 -16.11 18.80 -4.75
C PRO A 241 -17.04 18.62 -3.54
N SER A 242 -17.18 19.63 -2.67
CA SER A 242 -18.07 19.54 -1.49
C SER A 242 -19.54 19.22 -1.81
N ALA A 243 -20.00 19.52 -3.02
CA ALA A 243 -21.33 19.17 -3.50
C ALA A 243 -21.51 17.65 -3.75
N GLN A 244 -20.41 16.91 -3.92
CA GLN A 244 -20.40 15.48 -4.15
C GLN A 244 -19.94 14.76 -2.86
N SER A 245 -20.86 14.01 -2.24
CA SER A 245 -20.54 13.15 -1.10
C SER A 245 -20.28 11.73 -1.61
N THR A 246 -19.01 11.31 -1.60
CA THR A 246 -18.63 9.93 -1.92
C THR A 246 -18.46 9.14 -0.62
N PRO A 247 -19.06 7.94 -0.49
CA PRO A 247 -18.86 7.09 0.68
C PRO A 247 -17.39 6.76 0.95
N ALA A 248 -17.05 6.57 2.23
CA ALA A 248 -15.69 6.25 2.65
C ALA A 248 -15.16 4.96 2.00
N LEU A 249 -15.97 3.90 1.97
CA LEU A 249 -15.61 2.62 1.36
C LEU A 249 -15.31 2.71 -0.14
N ALA A 250 -16.12 3.48 -0.88
CA ALA A 250 -15.90 3.69 -2.32
C ALA A 250 -14.58 4.44 -2.56
N SER A 251 -14.35 5.52 -1.81
CA SER A 251 -13.10 6.29 -1.89
C SER A 251 -11.88 5.45 -1.50
N TYR A 252 -12.02 4.56 -0.51
CA TYR A 252 -10.98 3.64 -0.10
C TYR A 252 -10.60 2.68 -1.24
N PHE A 253 -11.58 2.07 -1.93
CA PHE A 253 -11.30 1.19 -3.06
C PHE A 253 -10.70 1.91 -4.26
N GLU A 254 -11.12 3.14 -4.54
CA GLU A 254 -10.49 3.96 -5.60
C GLU A 254 -9.01 4.24 -5.30
N LEU A 255 -8.68 4.58 -4.05
CA LEU A 255 -7.29 4.80 -3.62
C LEU A 255 -6.47 3.50 -3.66
N MET A 256 -7.08 2.37 -3.28
CA MET A 256 -6.42 1.06 -3.36
C MET A 256 -6.19 0.61 -4.80
N ASP A 257 -7.13 0.84 -5.72
CA ASP A 257 -6.98 0.48 -7.14
C ASP A 257 -5.82 1.24 -7.80
N GLN A 258 -5.64 2.51 -7.43
CA GLN A 258 -4.47 3.29 -7.84
C GLN A 258 -3.15 2.79 -7.26
N LEU A 259 -3.18 2.10 -6.11
CA LEU A 259 -2.00 1.62 -5.41
C LEU A 259 -1.58 0.20 -5.81
N ILE A 260 -2.55 -0.65 -6.19
CA ILE A 260 -2.32 -2.06 -6.55
C ILE A 260 -1.20 -2.25 -7.58
N PRO A 261 -1.12 -1.47 -8.68
CA PRO A 261 -0.05 -1.63 -9.66
C PRO A 261 1.35 -1.47 -9.07
N ASP A 262 1.53 -0.50 -8.16
CA ASP A 262 2.83 -0.24 -7.53
C ASP A 262 3.19 -1.36 -6.55
N PHE A 263 2.23 -1.82 -5.75
CA PHE A 263 2.40 -2.96 -4.85
C PHE A 263 2.80 -4.23 -5.61
N LEU A 264 2.11 -4.54 -6.72
CA LEU A 264 2.43 -5.70 -7.55
C LEU A 264 3.77 -5.51 -8.27
N GLY A 265 4.11 -4.27 -8.65
CA GLY A 265 5.41 -3.91 -9.20
C GLY A 265 6.55 -4.20 -8.24
N ALA A 266 6.36 -3.95 -6.94
CA ALA A 266 7.36 -4.27 -5.91
C ALA A 266 7.61 -5.77 -5.78
N LEU A 267 6.57 -6.60 -5.95
CA LEU A 267 6.65 -8.07 -5.95
C LEU A 267 7.12 -8.65 -7.28
N SER A 268 7.11 -7.89 -8.36
CA SER A 268 7.35 -8.41 -9.70
C SER A 268 8.84 -8.44 -10.03
N THR A 269 9.32 -9.58 -10.51
CA THR A 269 10.69 -9.74 -11.03
C THR A 269 10.85 -9.28 -12.49
N GLN A 270 9.95 -8.43 -12.98
CA GLN A 270 9.88 -8.06 -14.40
C GLN A 270 11.20 -7.44 -14.90
N LYS A 271 11.94 -8.23 -15.68
CA LYS A 271 12.89 -7.72 -16.66
C LYS A 271 12.07 -7.00 -17.73
N ILE A 272 11.99 -5.68 -17.68
CA ILE A 272 11.36 -4.92 -18.76
C ILE A 272 12.19 -5.12 -20.03
N ARG A 273 11.62 -5.84 -21.00
CA ARG A 273 12.15 -5.89 -22.36
C ARG A 273 11.70 -4.63 -23.10
N GLY A 274 12.56 -3.63 -23.14
CA GLY A 274 12.36 -2.46 -23.97
C GLY A 274 12.85 -2.74 -25.40
N THR A 275 11.96 -2.73 -26.38
CA THR A 275 12.34 -2.68 -27.80
C THR A 275 12.45 -1.22 -28.21
N ARG A 276 13.69 -0.73 -28.42
CA ARG A 276 13.91 0.54 -29.13
C ARG A 276 14.13 0.24 -30.61
N ILE A 277 13.26 0.77 -31.45
CA ILE A 277 13.41 0.71 -32.91
C ILE A 277 14.37 1.84 -33.29
N LEU A 278 15.57 1.51 -33.75
CA LEU A 278 16.49 2.47 -34.34
C LEU A 278 16.18 2.58 -35.84
N LEU A 279 15.82 3.78 -36.28
CA LEU A 279 15.70 4.13 -37.69
C LEU A 279 17.11 4.43 -38.22
N ARG A 280 17.45 3.87 -39.38
CA ARG A 280 18.71 4.16 -40.08
C ARG A 280 18.52 5.30 -41.08
#